data_AF-A0A534GNZ5-F1
#
_entry.id   AF-A0A534GNZ5-F1
#
_cell.length_a   1.000
_cell.length_b   1.000
_cell.length_c   1.000
_cell.angle_alpha   90.00
_cell.angle_beta   90.00
_cell.angle_gamma   90.00
#
_symmetry.space_group_name_H-M   'P 1'
#
loop_
_entity.id
_entity.type
_entity.pdbx_description
1 polymer ?
#
loop_
_entity_poly.entity_id
_entity_poly.type
_entity_poly.pdbx_seq_one_letter_code
_entity_poly.pdbx_strand_id
1 'polypeptide(L)'
;MRAGGGMGVTLRDVAREAQVSTATVSRVINGHGNVSNATRERILGVAERLRYVPDSAARSLSTGLTHTIGVLLPDLYGEFFSEIIRGIDQAARRRGLHLLLSGVHGSARETATTIRALKGRVDGLLIMSPYADGAFLAEHWADDAPAVLMNTPMRGHRHSAFCIDNRGGASVMVRHLASVGHRRIAFISGPSNNFDATERLAGYREALRALGLEEGERVLPGDFSEESGYRAAQSLLARPRRAWP
;
A
#
# COMPACT_ATOMS: atom_id res chain seq x y z
N MET A 1 29.06 32.54 9.12
CA MET A 1 28.31 31.60 9.99
C MET A 1 28.43 30.20 9.42
N ARG A 2 29.04 29.27 10.17
CA ARG A 2 29.18 27.85 9.81
C ARG A 2 27.92 27.11 10.28
N ALA A 3 27.15 26.52 9.38
CA ALA A 3 26.06 25.61 9.71
C ALA A 3 26.62 24.18 9.77
N GLY A 4 26.38 23.49 10.89
CA GLY A 4 27.03 22.24 11.29
C GLY A 4 26.72 21.04 10.39
N GLY A 5 27.78 20.42 9.88
CA GLY A 5 27.76 19.07 9.30
C GLY A 5 27.82 18.02 10.41
N GLY A 6 26.95 17.02 10.36
CA GLY A 6 26.84 15.98 11.38
C GLY A 6 28.13 15.17 11.56
N MET A 7 28.39 14.77 12.81
CA MET A 7 29.56 14.01 13.29
C MET A 7 29.55 12.52 12.90
N GLY A 8 29.40 12.20 11.61
CA GLY A 8 29.47 10.83 11.10
C GLY A 8 30.77 10.57 10.33
N VAL A 9 31.33 9.36 10.44
CA VAL A 9 32.43 8.91 9.58
C VAL A 9 31.96 8.92 8.12
N THR A 10 32.74 9.53 7.24
CA THR A 10 32.38 9.68 5.81
C THR A 10 33.12 8.67 4.93
N LEU A 11 32.65 8.49 3.69
CA LEU A 11 33.32 7.67 2.68
C LEU A 11 34.75 8.16 2.37
N ARG A 12 35.03 9.46 2.60
CA ARG A 12 36.37 10.04 2.47
C ARG A 12 37.29 9.61 3.60
N ASP A 13 36.78 9.43 4.81
CA ASP A 13 37.57 8.97 5.95
C ASP A 13 37.98 7.51 5.77
N VAL A 14 37.06 6.66 5.31
CA VAL A 14 37.36 5.27 4.93
C VAL A 14 38.40 5.22 3.82
N ALA A 15 38.27 6.04 2.78
CA ALA A 15 39.21 6.08 1.67
C ALA A 15 40.63 6.50 2.11
N ARG A 16 40.71 7.49 3.00
CA ARG A 16 41.96 7.98 3.57
C ARG A 16 42.67 6.90 4.38
N GLU A 17 41.95 6.21 5.26
CA GLU A 17 42.53 5.17 6.13
C GLU A 17 42.84 3.87 5.38
N ALA A 18 42.03 3.51 4.38
CA ALA A 18 42.32 2.37 3.50
C ALA A 18 43.35 2.68 2.41
N GLN A 19 43.84 3.92 2.30
CA GLN A 19 44.78 4.39 1.28
C GLN A 19 44.37 4.04 -0.15
N VAL A 20 43.14 4.39 -0.51
CA VAL A 20 42.58 4.21 -1.86
C VAL A 20 41.74 5.43 -2.25
N SER A 21 41.31 5.51 -3.52
CA SER A 21 40.37 6.54 -3.94
C SER A 21 38.97 6.33 -3.34
N THR A 22 38.21 7.41 -3.16
CA THR A 22 36.78 7.35 -2.78
C THR A 22 35.96 6.53 -3.77
N ALA A 23 36.29 6.58 -5.07
CA ALA A 23 35.66 5.77 -6.10
C ALA A 23 35.90 4.27 -5.88
N THR A 24 37.10 3.87 -5.43
CA THR A 24 37.43 2.48 -5.11
C THR A 24 36.65 1.99 -3.88
N VAL A 25 36.53 2.81 -2.83
CA VAL A 25 35.71 2.48 -1.66
C VAL A 25 34.24 2.34 -2.06
N SER A 26 33.70 3.30 -2.82
CA SER A 26 32.31 3.26 -3.30
C SER A 26 32.02 1.97 -4.09
N ARG A 27 32.91 1.56 -4.99
CA ARG A 27 32.82 0.30 -5.73
C ARG A 27 32.75 -0.91 -4.82
N VAL A 28 33.62 -0.99 -3.81
CA VAL A 28 33.61 -2.11 -2.84
C VAL A 28 32.33 -2.14 -2.02
N ILE A 29 31.93 -1.00 -1.44
CA ILE A 29 30.74 -0.87 -0.58
C ILE A 29 29.44 -1.12 -1.35
N ASN A 30 29.38 -0.74 -2.63
CA ASN A 30 28.23 -0.96 -3.50
C ASN A 30 28.30 -2.29 -4.27
N GLY A 31 29.32 -3.12 -4.04
CA GLY A 31 29.43 -4.44 -4.70
C GLY A 31 29.73 -4.41 -6.19
N HIS A 32 30.20 -3.28 -6.74
CA HIS A 32 30.49 -3.10 -8.16
C HIS A 32 31.99 -3.17 -8.48
N GLY A 33 32.37 -3.94 -9.49
CA GLY A 33 33.67 -3.86 -10.17
C GLY A 33 34.79 -4.80 -9.67
N ASN A 34 35.87 -4.88 -10.47
CA ASN A 34 37.06 -5.66 -10.19
C ASN A 34 38.01 -4.91 -9.24
N VAL A 35 37.92 -5.23 -7.96
CA VAL A 35 38.87 -4.82 -6.92
C VAL A 35 39.49 -6.09 -6.36
N SER A 36 40.82 -6.11 -6.17
CA SER A 36 41.50 -7.29 -5.62
C SER A 36 40.95 -7.65 -4.24
N ASN A 37 40.90 -8.95 -3.92
CA ASN A 37 40.40 -9.44 -2.64
C ASN A 37 41.10 -8.77 -1.46
N ALA A 38 42.42 -8.64 -1.52
CA ALA A 38 43.20 -7.93 -0.50
C ALA A 38 42.77 -6.46 -0.30
N THR A 39 42.48 -5.74 -1.38
CA THR A 39 42.01 -4.35 -1.29
C THR A 39 40.59 -4.28 -0.73
N ARG A 40 39.72 -5.22 -1.14
CA ARG A 40 38.35 -5.34 -0.65
C ARG A 40 38.32 -5.60 0.85
N GLU A 41 39.05 -6.59 1.34
CA GLU A 41 39.15 -6.93 2.76
C GLU A 41 39.66 -5.75 3.59
N ARG A 42 40.71 -5.06 3.11
CA ARG A 42 41.22 -3.85 3.77
C ARG A 42 40.16 -2.76 3.90
N ILE A 43 39.41 -2.48 2.82
CA ILE A 43 38.35 -1.46 2.84
C ILE A 43 37.23 -1.85 3.80
N LEU A 44 36.78 -3.11 3.77
CA LEU A 44 35.71 -3.59 4.64
C LEU A 44 36.13 -3.55 6.12
N GLY A 45 37.35 -3.97 6.45
CA GLY A 45 37.87 -3.91 7.81
C GLY A 45 38.05 -2.48 8.35
N VAL A 46 38.44 -1.53 7.49
CA VAL A 46 38.48 -0.09 7.85
C VAL A 46 37.07 0.44 8.08
N ALA A 47 36.13 0.14 7.18
CA ALA A 47 34.74 0.59 7.31
C ALA A 47 34.10 0.06 8.60
N GLU A 48 34.31 -1.21 8.93
CA GLU A 48 33.82 -1.83 10.16
C GLU A 48 34.43 -1.19 11.42
N ARG A 49 35.77 -1.04 11.46
CA ARG A 49 36.47 -0.41 12.59
C ARG A 49 35.99 1.02 12.84
N LEU A 50 35.79 1.79 11.77
CA LEU A 50 35.29 3.16 11.86
C LEU A 50 33.78 3.23 12.11
N ARG A 51 33.08 2.10 12.12
CA ARG A 51 31.60 2.03 12.19
C ARG A 51 30.97 2.90 11.09
N TYR A 52 31.57 2.87 9.90
CA TYR A 52 31.06 3.57 8.74
C TYR A 52 29.73 2.96 8.32
N VAL A 53 28.70 3.80 8.28
CA VAL A 53 27.40 3.45 7.71
C VAL A 53 27.27 4.17 6.37
N PRO A 54 27.03 3.46 5.26
CA PRO A 54 26.80 4.09 3.97
C PRO A 54 25.65 5.09 4.06
N ASP A 55 25.90 6.31 3.62
CA ASP A 55 24.88 7.35 3.55
C ASP A 55 23.91 7.01 2.41
N SER A 56 22.66 6.67 2.76
CA SER A 56 21.62 6.35 1.81
C SER A 56 21.30 7.53 0.90
N ALA A 57 21.36 8.78 1.37
CA ALA A 57 21.14 9.96 0.55
C ALA A 57 22.27 10.14 -0.48
N ALA A 58 23.52 9.90 -0.09
CA ALA A 58 24.65 9.91 -1.03
C ALA A 58 24.54 8.79 -2.08
N ARG A 59 24.08 7.59 -1.67
CA ARG A 59 23.82 6.49 -2.60
C ARG A 59 22.68 6.84 -3.58
N SER A 60 21.56 7.38 -3.11
CA SER A 60 20.44 7.80 -3.95
C SER A 60 20.83 8.89 -4.93
N LEU A 61 21.66 9.86 -4.52
CA LEU A 61 22.19 10.90 -5.40
C LEU A 61 23.03 10.34 -6.56
N SER A 62 23.76 9.24 -6.33
CA SER A 62 24.60 8.63 -7.36
C SER A 62 23.87 7.66 -8.29
N THR A 63 22.82 7.00 -7.80
CA THR A 63 22.07 5.97 -8.54
C THR A 63 20.76 6.48 -9.12
N GLY A 64 20.26 7.61 -8.61
CA GLY A 64 18.90 8.09 -8.86
C GLY A 64 17.81 7.27 -8.16
N LEU A 65 18.17 6.26 -7.35
CA LEU A 65 17.24 5.32 -6.74
C LEU A 65 17.36 5.33 -5.21
N THR A 66 16.21 5.35 -4.55
CA THR A 66 16.05 5.34 -3.09
C THR A 66 15.95 3.93 -2.51
N HIS A 67 15.79 2.92 -3.37
CA HIS A 67 15.44 1.54 -3.01
C HIS A 67 14.24 1.44 -2.07
N THR A 68 13.31 2.38 -2.19
CA THR A 68 12.16 2.51 -1.27
C THR A 68 10.86 2.53 -2.07
N ILE A 69 9.87 1.75 -1.63
CA ILE A 69 8.51 1.78 -2.17
C ILE A 69 7.60 2.50 -1.20
N GLY A 70 6.89 3.52 -1.68
CA GLY A 70 5.85 4.20 -0.93
C GLY A 70 4.58 3.36 -0.89
N VAL A 71 3.96 3.23 0.28
CA VAL A 71 2.70 2.50 0.44
C VAL A 71 1.70 3.39 1.18
N LEU A 72 0.60 3.72 0.52
CA LEU A 72 -0.46 4.57 1.04
C LEU A 72 -1.70 3.72 1.23
N LEU A 73 -2.18 3.61 2.46
CA LEU A 73 -3.36 2.83 2.81
C LEU A 73 -4.33 3.68 3.63
N PRO A 74 -5.64 3.37 3.59
CA PRO A 74 -6.63 4.06 4.42
C PRO A 74 -6.33 3.91 5.91
N ASP A 75 -5.79 2.76 6.31
CA ASP A 75 -5.28 2.51 7.65
C ASP A 75 -4.02 1.62 7.60
N LEU A 76 -3.24 1.59 8.68
CA LEU A 76 -1.98 0.85 8.79
C LEU A 76 -2.07 -0.34 9.76
N TYR A 77 -3.22 -0.52 10.42
CA TYR A 77 -3.47 -1.63 11.35
C TYR A 77 -4.79 -2.34 11.01
N GLY A 78 -5.04 -3.45 11.70
CA GLY A 78 -6.22 -4.28 11.51
C GLY A 78 -5.97 -5.45 10.57
N GLU A 79 -6.84 -6.46 10.65
CA GLU A 79 -6.65 -7.77 10.02
C GLU A 79 -6.48 -7.69 8.49
N PHE A 80 -7.09 -6.70 7.85
CA PHE A 80 -6.98 -6.51 6.40
C PHE A 80 -5.68 -5.80 6.00
N PHE A 81 -5.40 -4.63 6.58
CA PHE A 81 -4.26 -3.80 6.14
C PHE A 81 -2.93 -4.36 6.60
N SER A 82 -2.85 -4.95 7.80
CA SER A 82 -1.62 -5.56 8.29
C SER A 82 -1.16 -6.72 7.40
N GLU A 83 -2.09 -7.51 6.87
CA GLU A 83 -1.78 -8.62 5.95
C GLU A 83 -1.34 -8.13 4.56
N ILE A 84 -1.93 -7.04 4.06
CA ILE A 84 -1.46 -6.37 2.83
C ILE A 84 -0.03 -5.87 3.02
N ILE A 85 0.25 -5.13 4.11
CA ILE A 85 1.58 -4.62 4.43
C ILE A 85 2.57 -5.77 4.54
N ARG A 86 2.21 -6.87 5.23
CA ARG A 86 3.03 -8.07 5.35
C ARG A 86 3.38 -8.66 3.98
N GLY A 87 2.40 -8.78 3.07
CA GLY A 87 2.62 -9.27 1.72
C GLY A 87 3.57 -8.37 0.91
N ILE A 88 3.36 -7.06 0.97
CA ILE A 88 4.20 -6.06 0.29
C ILE A 88 5.64 -6.12 0.84
N ASP A 89 5.80 -6.15 2.16
CA ASP A 89 7.11 -6.19 2.83
C ASP A 89 7.90 -7.45 2.45
N GLN A 90 7.26 -8.62 2.46
CA GLN A 90 7.90 -9.86 2.03
C GLN A 90 8.38 -9.78 0.56
N ALA A 91 7.58 -9.19 -0.33
CA ALA A 91 7.94 -9.02 -1.74
C ALA A 91 9.04 -7.97 -1.96
N ALA A 92 9.05 -6.90 -1.18
CA ALA A 92 10.06 -5.85 -1.23
C ALA A 92 11.42 -6.33 -0.69
N ARG A 93 11.44 -7.00 0.47
CA ARG A 93 12.65 -7.53 1.09
C ARG A 93 13.40 -8.51 0.20
N ARG A 94 12.69 -9.38 -0.52
CA ARG A 94 13.31 -10.31 -1.50
C ARG A 94 14.04 -9.59 -2.63
N ARG A 95 13.77 -8.31 -2.86
CA ARG A 95 14.40 -7.47 -3.88
C ARG A 95 15.36 -6.43 -3.29
N GLY A 96 15.63 -6.49 -1.98
CA GLY A 96 16.45 -5.50 -1.29
C GLY A 96 15.82 -4.10 -1.24
N LEU A 97 14.48 -4.02 -1.32
CA LEU A 97 13.73 -2.78 -1.22
C LEU A 97 13.17 -2.57 0.19
N HIS A 98 13.02 -1.32 0.58
CA HIS A 98 12.42 -0.88 1.83
C HIS A 98 11.01 -0.32 1.60
N LEU A 99 10.20 -0.27 2.66
CA LEU A 99 8.87 0.35 2.61
C LEU A 99 8.88 1.68 3.35
N LEU A 100 8.18 2.66 2.79
CA LEU A 100 7.81 3.87 3.47
C LEU A 100 6.29 3.97 3.51
N LEU A 101 5.73 3.69 4.69
CA LEU A 101 4.30 3.57 4.91
C LEU A 101 3.69 4.92 5.30
N SER A 102 2.51 5.23 4.76
CA SER A 102 1.74 6.39 5.18
C SER A 102 0.25 6.11 5.16
N GLY A 103 -0.43 6.59 6.19
CA GLY A 103 -1.87 6.54 6.29
C GLY A 103 -2.53 7.69 5.52
N VAL A 104 -3.67 7.44 4.89
CA VAL A 104 -4.49 8.44 4.21
C VAL A 104 -5.94 8.41 4.71
N HIS A 105 -6.20 9.15 5.79
CA HIS A 105 -7.41 8.98 6.61
C HIS A 105 -8.52 10.02 6.36
N GLY A 106 -8.29 11.06 5.57
CA GLY A 106 -9.22 12.20 5.51
C GLY A 106 -9.80 12.45 4.13
N SER A 107 -9.07 13.21 3.31
CA SER A 107 -9.60 13.83 2.09
C SER A 107 -8.69 13.66 0.87
N ALA A 108 -9.20 13.99 -0.31
CA ALA A 108 -8.39 14.11 -1.53
C ALA A 108 -7.21 15.08 -1.35
N ARG A 109 -7.41 16.19 -0.63
CA ARG A 109 -6.35 17.19 -0.36
C ARG A 109 -5.22 16.62 0.50
N GLU A 110 -5.56 15.89 1.55
CA GLU A 110 -4.57 15.22 2.40
C GLU A 110 -3.82 14.14 1.62
N THR A 111 -4.56 13.30 0.88
CA THR A 111 -3.98 12.27 0.01
C THR A 111 -2.96 12.89 -0.97
N ALA A 112 -3.31 14.02 -1.62
CA ALA A 112 -2.41 14.72 -2.53
C ALA A 112 -1.17 15.29 -1.83
N THR A 113 -1.33 15.75 -0.59
CA THR A 113 -0.23 16.28 0.23
C THR A 113 0.75 15.17 0.62
N THR A 114 0.23 14.01 1.02
CA THR A 114 1.05 12.83 1.30
C THR A 114 1.79 12.37 0.05
N ILE A 115 1.12 12.26 -1.10
CA ILE A 115 1.77 11.89 -2.37
C ILE A 115 2.92 12.86 -2.72
N ARG A 116 2.69 14.17 -2.61
CA ARG A 116 3.76 15.17 -2.85
C ARG A 116 4.95 15.02 -1.90
N ALA A 117 4.70 14.67 -0.64
CA ALA A 117 5.77 14.47 0.35
C ALA A 117 6.65 13.24 0.05
N LEU A 118 6.17 12.32 -0.80
CA LEU A 118 6.89 11.11 -1.20
C LEU A 118 7.75 11.28 -2.45
N LYS A 119 7.53 12.35 -3.23
CA LYS A 119 8.32 12.65 -4.42
C LYS A 119 9.81 12.73 -4.06
N GLY A 120 10.63 12.01 -4.83
CA GLY A 120 12.08 11.90 -4.60
C GLY A 120 12.50 11.09 -3.36
N ARG A 121 11.56 10.49 -2.61
CA ARG A 121 11.83 9.63 -1.45
C ARG A 121 11.54 8.16 -1.71
N VAL A 122 10.83 7.86 -2.80
CA VAL A 122 10.43 6.51 -3.18
C VAL A 122 10.59 6.32 -4.69
N ASP A 123 10.89 5.09 -5.10
CA ASP A 123 11.09 4.68 -6.50
C ASP A 123 9.81 4.10 -7.12
N GLY A 124 8.73 4.06 -6.35
CA GLY A 124 7.42 3.56 -6.78
C GLY A 124 6.38 3.74 -5.68
N LEU A 125 5.11 3.72 -6.08
CA LEU A 125 3.98 3.99 -5.20
C LEU A 125 2.91 2.88 -5.30
N LEU A 126 2.53 2.31 -4.17
CA LEU A 126 1.31 1.51 -4.01
C LEU A 126 0.29 2.35 -3.25
N ILE A 127 -0.92 2.48 -3.78
CA ILE A 127 -1.94 3.33 -3.16
C ILE A 127 -3.31 2.67 -3.14
N MET A 128 -3.91 2.63 -1.96
CA MET A 128 -5.31 2.32 -1.73
C MET A 128 -5.94 3.54 -1.05
N SER A 129 -6.83 4.24 -1.75
CA SER A 129 -7.54 5.38 -1.20
C SER A 129 -8.86 5.58 -1.94
N PRO A 130 -9.98 5.83 -1.24
CA PRO A 130 -11.23 6.15 -1.91
C PRO A 130 -11.18 7.46 -2.71
N TYR A 131 -10.14 8.29 -2.49
CA TYR A 131 -9.95 9.58 -3.15
C TYR A 131 -8.92 9.56 -4.28
N ALA A 132 -8.24 8.43 -4.51
CA ALA A 132 -7.19 8.33 -5.52
C ALA A 132 -7.58 7.34 -6.63
N ASP A 133 -8.00 7.91 -7.76
CA ASP A 133 -8.16 7.19 -9.02
C ASP A 133 -7.01 7.52 -9.99
N GLY A 134 -7.11 7.02 -11.23
CA GLY A 134 -6.09 7.25 -12.25
C GLY A 134 -5.95 8.71 -12.66
N ALA A 135 -7.03 9.50 -12.64
CA ALA A 135 -6.98 10.92 -12.94
C ALA A 135 -6.29 11.70 -11.82
N PHE A 136 -6.59 11.37 -10.56
CA PHE A 136 -5.94 11.95 -9.39
C PHE A 136 -4.43 11.70 -9.37
N LEU A 137 -3.99 10.48 -9.71
CA LEU A 137 -2.56 10.19 -9.85
C LEU A 137 -1.92 10.92 -11.04
N ALA A 138 -2.63 11.04 -12.16
CA ALA A 138 -2.13 11.82 -13.30
C ALA A 138 -1.90 13.29 -12.94
N GLU A 139 -2.65 13.86 -12.00
CA GLU A 139 -2.46 15.23 -11.53
C GLU A 139 -1.35 15.38 -10.49
N HIS A 140 -1.24 14.43 -9.55
CA HIS A 140 -0.40 14.61 -8.35
C HIS A 140 0.88 13.78 -8.32
N TRP A 141 1.01 12.77 -9.19
CA TRP A 141 2.11 11.82 -9.21
C TRP A 141 2.82 11.74 -10.56
N ALA A 142 2.18 12.19 -11.65
CA ALA A 142 2.75 12.11 -12.99
C ALA A 142 4.18 12.66 -13.05
N ASP A 143 5.09 11.78 -13.46
CA ASP A 143 6.49 11.98 -13.88
C ASP A 143 7.62 11.56 -12.91
N ASP A 144 7.35 11.07 -11.69
CA ASP A 144 8.43 10.70 -10.75
C ASP A 144 8.78 9.19 -10.70
N ALA A 145 7.78 8.29 -10.74
CA ALA A 145 8.00 6.85 -10.59
C ALA A 145 6.74 6.00 -10.93
N PRO A 146 6.86 4.68 -11.15
CA PRO A 146 5.72 3.79 -11.35
C PRO A 146 4.73 3.82 -10.17
N ALA A 147 3.43 3.80 -10.46
CA ALA A 147 2.38 3.68 -9.45
C ALA A 147 1.39 2.54 -9.77
N VAL A 148 0.92 1.88 -8.70
CA VAL A 148 -0.12 0.86 -8.76
C VAL A 148 -1.25 1.24 -7.81
N LEU A 149 -2.45 1.36 -8.37
CA LEU A 149 -3.70 1.53 -7.63
C LEU A 149 -4.14 0.17 -7.04
N MET A 150 -4.67 0.16 -5.82
CA MET A 150 -5.17 -1.04 -5.17
C MET A 150 -6.61 -0.85 -4.70
N ASN A 151 -7.54 -1.67 -5.20
CA ASN A 151 -8.96 -1.63 -4.83
C ASN A 151 -9.58 -0.22 -4.90
N THR A 152 -9.26 0.54 -5.93
CA THR A 152 -9.87 1.85 -6.19
C THR A 152 -10.56 1.88 -7.56
N PRO A 153 -11.51 2.80 -7.79
CA PRO A 153 -12.14 2.92 -9.10
C PRO A 153 -11.10 3.19 -10.18
N MET A 154 -11.07 2.35 -11.22
CA MET A 154 -10.21 2.58 -12.37
C MET A 154 -10.87 3.58 -13.32
N ARG A 155 -10.45 4.84 -13.25
CA ARG A 155 -10.81 5.88 -14.21
C ARG A 155 -9.53 6.39 -14.88
N GLY A 156 -9.38 6.16 -16.19
CA GLY A 156 -8.20 6.54 -16.97
C GLY A 156 -7.14 5.44 -17.14
N HIS A 157 -6.32 5.55 -18.19
CA HIS A 157 -5.53 4.43 -18.75
C HIS A 157 -4.02 4.45 -18.44
N ARG A 158 -3.54 5.27 -17.49
CA ARG A 158 -2.09 5.49 -17.32
C ARG A 158 -1.41 4.65 -16.24
N HIS A 159 -2.15 4.06 -15.31
CA HIS A 159 -1.58 3.36 -14.16
C HIS A 159 -2.07 1.92 -14.07
N SER A 160 -1.18 1.03 -13.61
CA SER A 160 -1.56 -0.34 -13.29
C SER A 160 -2.49 -0.34 -12.07
N ALA A 161 -3.41 -1.28 -12.04
CA ALA A 161 -4.30 -1.44 -10.89
C ALA A 161 -4.42 -2.92 -10.53
N PHE A 162 -4.52 -3.16 -9.23
CA PHE A 162 -4.89 -4.43 -8.65
C PHE A 162 -6.23 -4.27 -7.96
N CYS A 163 -7.27 -4.95 -8.44
CA CYS A 163 -8.60 -4.88 -7.86
C CYS A 163 -9.11 -6.28 -7.57
N ILE A 164 -9.66 -6.47 -6.36
CA ILE A 164 -10.45 -7.65 -6.03
C ILE A 164 -11.81 -7.52 -6.72
N ASP A 165 -12.30 -8.63 -7.30
CA ASP A 165 -13.66 -8.71 -7.84
C ASP A 165 -14.69 -8.76 -6.70
N ASN A 166 -14.92 -7.60 -6.09
CA ASN A 166 -15.86 -7.40 -4.99
C ASN A 166 -17.31 -7.69 -5.42
N ARG A 167 -17.66 -7.32 -6.65
CA ARG A 167 -19.00 -7.53 -7.21
C ARG A 167 -19.27 -9.01 -7.46
N GLY A 168 -18.36 -9.69 -8.17
CA GLY A 168 -18.45 -11.12 -8.42
C GLY A 168 -18.41 -11.93 -7.13
N GLY A 169 -17.51 -11.58 -6.20
CA GLY A 169 -17.42 -12.24 -4.88
C GLY A 169 -18.72 -12.16 -4.08
N ALA A 170 -19.35 -10.99 -4.01
CA ALA A 170 -20.64 -10.82 -3.35
C ALA A 170 -21.76 -11.62 -4.05
N SER A 171 -21.78 -11.62 -5.39
CA SER A 171 -22.74 -12.38 -6.19
C SER A 171 -22.63 -13.89 -5.94
N VAL A 172 -21.39 -14.42 -5.90
CA VAL A 172 -21.13 -15.83 -5.57
C VAL A 172 -21.63 -16.19 -4.18
N MET A 173 -21.40 -15.33 -3.18
CA MET A 173 -21.86 -15.56 -1.81
C MET A 173 -23.39 -15.64 -1.72
N VAL A 174 -24.10 -14.71 -2.36
CA VAL A 174 -25.58 -14.72 -2.38
C VAL A 174 -26.13 -15.96 -3.06
N ARG A 175 -25.56 -16.35 -4.21
CA ARG A 175 -25.97 -17.56 -4.93
C ARG A 175 -25.73 -18.81 -4.11
N HIS A 176 -24.63 -18.88 -3.37
CA HIS A 176 -24.35 -19.98 -2.46
C HIS A 176 -25.39 -20.06 -1.33
N LEU A 177 -25.71 -18.94 -0.68
CA LEU A 177 -26.75 -18.92 0.36
C LEU A 177 -28.11 -19.37 -0.20
N ALA A 178 -28.46 -18.93 -1.41
CA ALA A 178 -29.68 -19.36 -2.08
C ALA A 178 -29.68 -20.85 -2.45
N SER A 179 -28.54 -21.40 -2.89
CA SER A 179 -28.44 -22.81 -3.27
C SER A 179 -28.58 -23.77 -2.07
N VAL A 180 -28.21 -23.32 -0.86
CA VAL A 180 -28.45 -24.07 0.38
C VAL A 180 -29.82 -23.78 1.02
N GLY A 181 -30.71 -23.06 0.32
CA GLY A 181 -32.11 -22.88 0.69
C GLY A 181 -32.47 -21.54 1.35
N HIS A 182 -31.52 -20.63 1.55
CA HIS A 182 -31.84 -19.30 2.10
C HIS A 182 -32.52 -18.41 1.04
N ARG A 183 -33.74 -17.98 1.33
CA ARG A 183 -34.50 -17.06 0.45
C ARG A 183 -34.48 -15.60 0.91
N ARG A 184 -34.16 -15.37 2.18
CA ARG A 184 -34.13 -14.05 2.81
C ARG A 184 -32.71 -13.74 3.24
N ILE A 185 -32.03 -12.92 2.45
CA ILE A 185 -30.60 -12.65 2.59
C ILE A 185 -30.45 -11.16 2.84
N ALA A 186 -30.02 -10.79 4.04
CA ALA A 186 -29.68 -9.41 4.38
C ALA A 186 -28.23 -9.11 3.99
N PHE A 187 -27.96 -7.85 3.69
CA PHE A 187 -26.62 -7.32 3.44
C PHE A 187 -26.33 -6.19 4.42
N ILE A 188 -25.25 -6.30 5.20
CA ILE A 188 -24.74 -5.20 6.03
C ILE A 188 -23.65 -4.50 5.19
N SER A 189 -23.86 -3.24 4.85
CA SER A 189 -22.94 -2.49 3.99
C SER A 189 -21.71 -1.98 4.72
N GLY A 190 -20.74 -1.47 3.95
CA GLY A 190 -19.68 -0.62 4.47
C GLY A 190 -19.99 0.87 4.30
N PRO A 191 -18.98 1.74 4.52
CA PRO A 191 -19.09 3.18 4.31
C PRO A 191 -19.55 3.51 2.88
N SER A 192 -20.45 4.48 2.74
CA SER A 192 -21.08 4.82 1.45
C SER A 192 -20.11 5.41 0.42
N ASN A 193 -19.01 6.00 0.86
CA ASN A 193 -17.95 6.54 0.01
C ASN A 193 -16.86 5.50 -0.33
N ASN A 194 -17.02 4.25 0.09
CA ASN A 194 -16.05 3.19 -0.17
C ASN A 194 -16.40 2.43 -1.47
N PHE A 195 -15.42 2.33 -2.36
CA PHE A 195 -15.57 1.65 -3.65
C PHE A 195 -15.92 0.17 -3.50
N ASP A 196 -15.18 -0.56 -2.65
CA ASP A 196 -15.42 -1.99 -2.42
C ASP A 196 -16.79 -2.26 -1.80
N ALA A 197 -17.26 -1.40 -0.88
CA ALA A 197 -18.60 -1.48 -0.32
C ALA A 197 -19.67 -1.33 -1.41
N THR A 198 -19.47 -0.37 -2.32
CA THR A 198 -20.37 -0.12 -3.45
C THR A 198 -20.42 -1.30 -4.41
N GLU A 199 -19.27 -1.86 -4.78
CA GLU A 199 -19.18 -3.02 -5.68
C GLU A 199 -19.80 -4.28 -5.06
N ARG A 200 -19.56 -4.54 -3.77
CA ARG A 200 -20.20 -5.68 -3.06
C ARG A 200 -21.73 -5.53 -3.00
N LEU A 201 -22.22 -4.33 -2.74
CA LEU A 201 -23.67 -4.06 -2.73
C LEU A 201 -24.29 -4.25 -4.12
N ALA A 202 -23.59 -3.83 -5.19
CA ALA A 202 -24.02 -4.08 -6.56
C ALA A 202 -24.12 -5.58 -6.85
N GLY A 203 -23.10 -6.36 -6.48
CA GLY A 203 -23.08 -7.81 -6.67
C GLY A 203 -24.18 -8.54 -5.90
N TYR A 204 -24.47 -8.11 -4.66
CA TYR A 204 -25.60 -8.60 -3.87
C TYR A 204 -26.94 -8.38 -4.60
N ARG A 205 -27.20 -7.16 -5.05
CA ARG A 205 -28.45 -6.81 -5.75
C ARG A 205 -28.59 -7.53 -7.09
N GLU A 206 -27.50 -7.66 -7.85
CA GLU A 206 -27.48 -8.40 -9.11
C GLU A 206 -27.83 -9.88 -8.89
N ALA A 207 -27.27 -10.51 -7.86
CA ALA A 207 -27.58 -11.89 -7.54
C ALA A 207 -29.03 -12.08 -7.08
N LEU A 208 -29.57 -11.17 -6.26
CA LEU A 208 -30.99 -11.24 -5.87
C LEU A 208 -31.92 -11.17 -7.08
N ARG A 209 -31.72 -10.19 -7.98
CA ARG A 209 -32.50 -10.08 -9.21
C ARG A 209 -32.40 -11.33 -10.09
N ALA A 210 -31.20 -11.89 -10.22
CA ALA A 210 -30.99 -13.10 -11.01
C ALA A 210 -31.65 -14.35 -10.42
N LEU A 211 -32.03 -14.31 -9.14
CA LEU A 211 -32.68 -15.40 -8.42
C LEU A 211 -34.19 -15.17 -8.20
N GLY A 212 -34.73 -14.02 -8.62
CA GLY A 212 -36.11 -13.62 -8.34
C GLY A 212 -36.36 -13.35 -6.86
N LEU A 213 -35.36 -12.83 -6.13
CA LEU A 213 -35.40 -12.57 -4.68
C LEU A 213 -35.31 -11.08 -4.34
N GLU A 214 -35.45 -10.19 -5.32
CA GLU A 214 -35.31 -8.75 -5.16
C GLU A 214 -36.35 -8.11 -4.22
N GLU A 215 -37.55 -8.69 -4.10
CA GLU A 215 -38.57 -8.23 -3.13
C GLU A 215 -38.10 -8.41 -1.67
N GLY A 216 -37.16 -9.35 -1.45
CA GLY A 216 -36.54 -9.60 -0.17
C GLY A 216 -35.30 -8.74 0.12
N GLU A 217 -34.95 -7.78 -0.75
CA GLU A 217 -33.78 -6.92 -0.57
C GLU A 217 -33.80 -6.28 0.82
N ARG A 218 -32.70 -6.45 1.57
CA ARG A 218 -32.53 -5.81 2.86
C ARG A 218 -31.09 -5.40 3.08
N VAL A 219 -30.87 -4.10 2.99
CA VAL A 219 -29.57 -3.48 3.22
C VAL A 219 -29.60 -2.75 4.56
N LEU A 220 -28.66 -3.07 5.44
CA LEU A 220 -28.43 -2.34 6.68
C LEU A 220 -27.12 -1.56 6.58
N PRO A 221 -27.04 -0.34 7.14
CA PRO A 221 -25.81 0.42 7.14
C PRO A 221 -24.77 -0.22 8.06
N GLY A 222 -23.51 -0.15 7.64
CA GLY A 222 -22.34 -0.47 8.45
C GLY A 222 -21.14 0.36 7.98
N ASP A 223 -20.04 0.25 8.70
CA ASP A 223 -18.82 1.05 8.48
C ASP A 223 -17.52 0.21 8.54
N PHE A 224 -17.67 -1.11 8.42
CA PHE A 224 -16.62 -2.13 8.61
C PHE A 224 -16.10 -2.31 10.04
N SER A 225 -16.62 -1.58 11.03
CA SER A 225 -16.35 -1.89 12.44
C SER A 225 -17.18 -3.06 12.95
N GLU A 226 -16.65 -3.76 13.95
CA GLU A 226 -17.39 -4.80 14.69
C GLU A 226 -18.65 -4.21 15.34
N GLU A 227 -18.56 -2.99 15.89
CA GLU A 227 -19.68 -2.32 16.55
C GLU A 227 -20.85 -2.03 15.60
N SER A 228 -20.57 -1.56 14.37
CA SER A 228 -21.64 -1.34 13.39
C SER A 228 -22.26 -2.65 12.93
N GLY A 229 -21.45 -3.71 12.76
CA GLY A 229 -21.91 -5.06 12.48
C GLY A 229 -22.85 -5.60 13.57
N TYR A 230 -22.45 -5.46 14.84
CA TYR A 230 -23.24 -5.88 16.00
C TYR A 230 -24.59 -5.16 16.05
N ARG A 231 -24.59 -3.83 15.93
CA ARG A 231 -25.83 -3.01 15.94
C ARG A 231 -26.76 -3.35 14.77
N ALA A 232 -26.21 -3.54 13.57
CA ALA A 232 -26.98 -3.95 12.40
C ALA A 232 -27.61 -5.33 12.59
N ALA A 233 -26.86 -6.30 13.10
CA ALA A 233 -27.36 -7.63 13.41
C ALA A 233 -28.47 -7.60 14.48
N GLN A 234 -28.30 -6.83 15.56
CA GLN A 234 -29.35 -6.65 16.57
C GLN A 234 -30.63 -6.07 15.97
N SER A 235 -30.52 -5.01 15.15
CA SER A 235 -31.68 -4.41 14.47
C SER A 235 -32.41 -5.41 13.57
N LEU A 236 -31.65 -6.26 12.88
CA LEU A 236 -32.20 -7.30 12.01
C LEU A 236 -32.95 -8.38 12.82
N LEU A 237 -32.38 -8.83 13.94
CA LEU A 237 -32.93 -9.88 14.79
C LEU A 237 -34.11 -9.42 15.65
N ALA A 238 -34.18 -8.13 16.00
CA ALA A 238 -35.29 -7.56 16.76
C ALA A 238 -36.63 -7.56 15.99
N ARG A 239 -36.59 -7.79 14.67
CA ARG A 239 -37.79 -7.83 13.84
C ARG A 239 -38.42 -9.23 13.83
N PRO A 240 -39.76 -9.37 13.94
CA PRO A 240 -40.41 -10.67 13.84
C PRO A 240 -40.07 -11.37 12.52
N ARG A 241 -39.74 -12.67 12.56
CA ARG A 241 -39.45 -13.49 11.36
C ARG A 241 -40.56 -13.47 10.30
N ARG A 242 -41.81 -13.14 10.66
CA ARG A 242 -42.96 -12.99 9.74
C ARG A 242 -43.01 -11.63 9.03
N ALA A 243 -42.27 -10.63 9.50
CA ALA A 243 -42.16 -9.31 8.85
C ALA A 243 -41.08 -9.28 7.75
N TRP A 244 -40.68 -10.46 7.28
CA TRP A 244 -39.67 -10.67 6.29
C TRP A 244 -40.28 -11.60 5.23
N PRO A 245 -40.77 -11.07 4.10
CA PRO A 245 -41.39 -11.88 3.06
C PRO A 245 -40.42 -12.98 2.61
#